data_AF-A0A9P1D3E9-F1
#
_entry.id   AF-A0A9P1D3E9-F1
#
_cell.length_a   1.000
_cell.length_b   1.000
_cell.length_c   1.000
_cell.angle_alpha   90.00
_cell.angle_beta   90.00
_cell.angle_gamma   90.00
#
_symmetry.space_group_name_H-M   'P 1'
#
loop_
_entity.id
_entity.type
_entity.pdbx_description
1 polymer ?
#
loop_
_entity_poly.entity_id
_entity_poly.type
_entity_poly.pdbx_seq_one_letter_code
_entity_poly.pdbx_strand_id
1 'polypeptide(L)'
;MKRKSSADGPSRRKGGLRQRLRAQAREDALPQHSALATVLLNLFAWGDISAQLAQKIAAAAYKDAQAMKNSETDLGHLQKISSIGCGGVWENKCYADLMKVIPYKIAIPKPTLTSLPFKPGPLLQGFLLPHEMFSAIFHSYPGVWTKCLCPSQDRLAAFWQTNSSHPAFQARGLAERPDYRRRCVPLSLHGDDVPVVGVGKSWCSLLTVFSWSSQCGFGNTKEAQYFIWGCWEKLRKIEEDQSLDTLGCFFKVLVWSFKWLQRGQWPDRDWEGALYLPSSDAGKKALTPLANGYYAVLWSVLGDLDYLCKALLLPRSTLASGPCSLCRCKNKGPYSWMNFQPEAAWRTVQWTARGWRNWENRSTSTLFSMDGFTPWMISMDWMHCKYLGHDQLCYGSILSLLVHFVLPNSPASNTQQIWCDIREYYARHKTPCRYRTMKLSMFQRQAPQYPKLRGKAAEIKWLAGPMLFVWEKYQNHNLESHKKIHAYLKLNLEIETMLSDYREDMAFPPAVADTFEHACTAMLLILTSVAEHFLEEKLFNVTQKAHFMQHISMLARFLSPRLTWCFCGEDMQRRISHLCKACVNGQQPSQSVLKLIARYRLGLHLTFMEDS
;
A
#
# COMPACT_ATOMS: atom_id res chain seq x y z
N MET A 1 -1.39 79.01 -30.54
CA MET A 1 -1.95 79.98 -31.51
C MET A 1 -1.81 79.39 -32.90
N LYS A 2 -2.95 79.25 -33.63
CA LYS A 2 -3.13 79.01 -35.07
C LYS A 2 -2.59 77.73 -35.76
N ARG A 3 -3.59 76.93 -36.17
CA ARG A 3 -3.70 75.93 -37.25
C ARG A 3 -2.93 76.25 -38.54
N LYS A 4 -2.53 75.18 -39.25
CA LYS A 4 -2.92 74.93 -40.65
C LYS A 4 -3.14 73.42 -40.91
N SER A 5 -4.20 73.15 -41.68
CA SER A 5 -4.69 71.90 -42.29
C SER A 5 -3.70 71.36 -43.33
N SER A 6 -3.76 70.15 -43.91
CA SER A 6 -4.85 69.25 -44.32
C SER A 6 -4.23 67.96 -44.88
N ALA A 7 -4.88 66.80 -44.70
CA ALA A 7 -4.95 65.74 -45.71
C ALA A 7 -6.10 64.78 -45.37
N ASP A 8 -7.19 64.87 -46.13
CA ASP A 8 -8.34 63.98 -46.07
C ASP A 8 -7.93 62.55 -46.50
N GLY A 9 -8.02 61.60 -45.57
CA GLY A 9 -8.05 60.18 -45.88
C GLY A 9 -9.50 59.71 -46.10
N PRO A 10 -9.76 58.77 -47.03
CA PRO A 10 -11.12 58.45 -47.45
C PRO A 10 -11.94 57.85 -46.30
N SER A 11 -13.07 58.50 -46.00
CA SER A 11 -14.14 58.03 -45.14
C SER A 11 -14.47 56.56 -45.45
N ARG A 12 -14.11 55.65 -44.53
CA ARG A 12 -14.55 54.25 -44.54
C ARG A 12 -16.08 54.24 -44.48
N ARG A 13 -16.72 54.04 -45.63
CA ARG A 13 -18.17 53.83 -45.75
C ARG A 13 -18.60 52.77 -44.74
N LYS A 14 -19.42 53.17 -43.76
CA LYS A 14 -20.12 52.25 -42.85
C LYS A 14 -20.91 51.28 -43.73
N GLY A 15 -20.55 50.00 -43.71
CA GLY A 15 -21.22 48.96 -44.51
C GLY A 15 -22.74 49.07 -44.39
N GLY A 16 -23.44 48.93 -45.51
CA GLY A 16 -24.91 49.04 -45.58
C GLY A 16 -25.61 48.03 -44.68
N LEU A 17 -26.88 48.26 -44.35
CA LEU A 17 -27.69 47.41 -43.46
C LEU A 17 -27.58 45.92 -43.80
N ARG A 18 -27.57 45.55 -45.09
CA ARG A 18 -27.36 44.17 -45.57
C ARG A 18 -25.98 43.59 -45.24
N GLN A 19 -24.93 44.42 -45.24
CA GLN A 19 -23.58 43.99 -44.91
C GLN A 19 -23.43 43.78 -43.40
N ARG A 20 -24.12 44.59 -42.58
CA ARG A 20 -24.22 44.40 -41.13
C ARG A 20 -25.08 43.19 -40.78
N LEU A 21 -26.23 43.02 -41.43
CA LEU A 21 -27.08 41.83 -41.27
C LEU A 21 -26.36 40.55 -41.74
N ARG A 22 -25.51 40.60 -42.76
CA ARG A 22 -24.67 39.45 -43.18
C ARG A 22 -23.49 39.19 -42.24
N ALA A 23 -22.90 40.22 -41.65
CA ALA A 23 -21.86 40.08 -40.63
C ALA A 23 -22.45 39.51 -39.33
N GLN A 24 -23.61 40.01 -38.93
CA GLN A 24 -24.38 39.54 -37.78
C GLN A 24 -24.90 38.13 -38.02
N ALA A 25 -25.45 37.81 -39.21
CA ALA A 25 -25.78 36.42 -39.57
C ALA A 25 -24.55 35.50 -39.69
N ARG A 26 -23.33 36.03 -39.88
CA ARG A 26 -22.08 35.27 -39.82
C ARG A 26 -21.62 35.05 -38.37
N GLU A 27 -21.77 36.04 -37.50
CA GLU A 27 -21.54 35.92 -36.05
C GLU A 27 -22.57 35.00 -35.39
N ASP A 28 -23.85 35.13 -35.74
CA ASP A 28 -24.96 34.27 -35.31
C ASP A 28 -24.85 32.84 -35.88
N ALA A 29 -24.06 32.67 -36.96
CA ALA A 29 -23.72 31.37 -37.53
C ALA A 29 -22.39 30.78 -36.99
N LEU A 30 -21.68 31.48 -36.09
CA LEU A 30 -20.56 30.87 -35.37
C LEU A 30 -21.12 29.79 -34.42
N PRO A 31 -20.49 28.61 -34.32
CA PRO A 31 -20.92 27.59 -33.37
C PRO A 31 -20.94 28.21 -31.97
N GLN A 32 -22.08 28.15 -31.29
CA GLN A 32 -22.17 28.58 -29.90
C GLN A 32 -21.07 27.90 -29.08
N HIS A 33 -20.43 28.66 -28.18
CA HIS A 33 -19.44 28.11 -27.27
C HIS A 33 -20.04 26.95 -26.47
N SER A 34 -19.35 25.80 -26.45
CA SER A 34 -19.80 24.63 -25.71
C SER A 34 -20.02 24.97 -24.23
N ALA A 35 -21.24 24.79 -23.73
CA ALA A 35 -21.58 25.03 -22.33
C ALA A 35 -20.68 24.22 -21.38
N LEU A 36 -20.37 22.96 -21.75
CA LEU A 36 -19.44 22.13 -21.00
C LEU A 36 -18.02 22.71 -21.01
N ALA A 37 -17.53 23.21 -22.15
CA ALA A 37 -16.20 23.82 -22.21
C ALA A 37 -16.10 25.04 -21.28
N THR A 38 -17.13 25.88 -21.23
CA THR A 38 -17.19 27.03 -20.30
C THR A 38 -17.14 26.57 -18.84
N VAL A 39 -17.91 25.55 -18.46
CA VAL A 39 -17.89 25.00 -17.10
C VAL A 39 -16.52 24.40 -16.74
N LEU A 40 -15.92 23.63 -17.64
CA LEU A 40 -14.61 23.02 -17.42
C LEU A 40 -13.50 24.05 -17.25
N LEU A 41 -13.50 25.10 -18.09
CA LEU A 41 -12.54 26.20 -17.98
C LEU A 41 -12.74 26.99 -16.68
N ASN A 42 -13.98 27.22 -16.27
CA ASN A 42 -14.30 27.92 -15.01
C ASN A 42 -13.79 27.10 -13.80
N LEU A 43 -14.15 25.82 -13.71
CA LEU A 43 -13.68 24.93 -12.64
C LEU A 43 -12.15 24.79 -12.62
N PHE A 44 -11.50 24.75 -13.79
CA PHE A 44 -10.04 24.74 -13.87
C PHE A 44 -9.42 26.05 -13.39
N ALA A 45 -9.99 27.20 -13.80
CA ALA A 45 -9.49 28.52 -13.45
C ALA A 45 -9.56 28.80 -11.94
N TRP A 46 -10.59 28.31 -11.25
CA TRP A 46 -10.70 28.38 -9.79
C TRP A 46 -9.96 27.26 -9.05
N GLY A 47 -9.37 26.30 -9.77
CA GLY A 47 -8.58 25.21 -9.20
C GLY A 47 -9.41 24.05 -8.63
N ASP A 48 -10.70 23.98 -8.93
CA ASP A 48 -11.59 22.89 -8.50
C ASP A 48 -11.28 21.56 -9.22
N ILE A 49 -10.80 21.65 -10.46
CA ILE A 49 -10.36 20.49 -11.26
C ILE A 49 -8.98 20.70 -11.88
N SER A 50 -8.26 19.60 -12.10
CA SER A 50 -6.99 19.61 -12.85
C SER A 50 -7.21 19.67 -14.35
N ALA A 51 -6.21 20.15 -15.11
CA ALA A 51 -6.23 20.12 -16.57
C ALA A 51 -6.45 18.70 -17.13
N GLN A 52 -5.88 17.68 -16.48
CA GLN A 52 -6.05 16.28 -16.85
C GLN A 52 -7.50 15.80 -16.64
N LEU A 53 -8.15 16.23 -15.56
CA LEU A 53 -9.56 15.91 -15.32
C LEU A 53 -10.46 16.61 -16.33
N ALA A 54 -10.20 17.89 -16.63
CA ALA A 54 -10.92 18.64 -17.65
C ALA A 54 -10.80 17.96 -19.03
N GLN A 55 -9.59 17.57 -19.44
CA GLN A 55 -9.35 16.83 -20.67
C GLN A 55 -10.11 15.49 -20.69
N LYS A 56 -10.09 14.73 -19.60
CA LYS A 56 -10.77 13.43 -19.52
C LYS A 56 -12.28 13.57 -19.69
N ILE A 57 -12.90 14.56 -19.03
CA ILE A 57 -14.34 14.83 -19.16
C ILE A 57 -14.67 15.29 -20.58
N ALA A 58 -13.90 16.22 -21.13
CA ALA A 58 -14.11 16.72 -22.49
C ALA A 58 -13.98 15.62 -23.55
N ALA A 59 -12.99 14.73 -23.40
CA ALA A 59 -12.79 13.60 -24.31
C ALA A 59 -13.96 12.59 -24.25
N ALA A 60 -14.47 12.29 -23.05
CA ALA A 60 -15.63 11.44 -22.88
C ALA A 60 -16.88 12.07 -23.52
N ALA A 61 -17.13 13.36 -23.27
CA ALA A 61 -18.26 14.08 -23.87
C ALA A 61 -18.16 14.15 -25.40
N TYR A 62 -16.96 14.30 -25.96
CA TYR A 62 -16.77 14.27 -27.41
C TYR A 62 -17.03 12.88 -28.00
N LYS A 63 -16.58 11.82 -27.32
CA LYS A 63 -16.88 10.43 -27.71
C LYS A 63 -18.39 10.18 -27.72
N ASP A 64 -19.09 10.61 -26.68
CA ASP A 64 -20.55 10.52 -26.57
C ASP A 64 -21.27 11.30 -27.67
N ALA A 65 -20.77 12.49 -28.04
CA ALA A 65 -21.32 13.26 -29.15
C ALA A 65 -21.16 12.54 -30.51
N GLN A 66 -20.02 11.88 -30.74
CA GLN A 66 -19.81 11.06 -31.94
C GLN A 66 -20.72 9.82 -31.95
N ALA A 67 -20.84 9.13 -30.81
CA ALA A 67 -21.73 7.98 -30.66
C ALA A 67 -23.20 8.38 -30.89
N MET A 68 -23.63 9.55 -30.38
CA MET A 68 -24.97 10.08 -30.63
C MET A 68 -25.21 10.37 -32.11
N LYS A 69 -24.21 10.94 -32.81
CA LYS A 69 -24.29 11.17 -34.27
C LYS A 69 -24.51 9.87 -35.05
N ASN A 70 -23.97 8.76 -34.54
CA ASN A 70 -24.15 7.42 -35.09
C ASN A 70 -25.38 6.69 -34.53
N SER A 71 -26.20 7.32 -33.67
CA SER A 71 -27.34 6.71 -32.98
C SER A 71 -26.97 5.50 -32.09
N GLU A 72 -25.73 5.46 -31.61
CA GLU A 72 -25.22 4.42 -30.71
C GLU A 72 -25.53 4.69 -29.22
N THR A 73 -25.92 5.93 -28.90
CA THR A 73 -26.31 6.35 -27.54
C THR A 73 -27.36 7.46 -27.58
N ASP A 74 -28.27 7.46 -26.61
CA ASP A 74 -29.28 8.50 -26.38
C ASP A 74 -28.89 9.47 -25.26
N LEU A 75 -27.72 9.28 -24.64
CA LEU A 75 -27.25 9.96 -23.43
C LEU A 75 -28.20 9.87 -22.23
N GLY A 76 -29.11 8.91 -22.18
CA GLY A 76 -30.12 8.79 -21.12
C GLY A 76 -29.51 8.70 -19.72
N HIS A 77 -28.33 8.08 -19.58
CA HIS A 77 -27.60 8.07 -18.30
C HIS A 77 -27.08 9.45 -17.89
N LEU A 78 -26.53 10.23 -18.82
CA LEU A 78 -26.10 11.61 -18.54
C LEU A 78 -27.29 12.50 -18.23
N GLN A 79 -28.42 12.32 -18.93
CA GLN A 79 -29.66 13.05 -18.63
C GLN A 79 -30.12 12.79 -17.19
N LYS A 80 -30.14 11.53 -16.75
CA LYS A 80 -30.47 11.18 -15.36
C LYS A 80 -29.48 11.78 -14.36
N ILE A 81 -28.18 11.71 -14.63
CA ILE A 81 -27.15 12.31 -13.76
C ILE A 81 -27.31 13.82 -13.69
N SER A 82 -27.66 14.49 -14.79
CA SER A 82 -27.87 15.94 -14.80
C SER A 82 -29.05 16.39 -13.94
N SER A 83 -30.01 15.48 -13.66
CA SER A 83 -31.22 15.77 -12.89
C SER A 83 -31.09 15.59 -11.37
N ILE A 84 -29.96 15.04 -10.87
CA ILE A 84 -29.78 14.76 -9.44
C ILE A 84 -29.89 16.03 -8.60
N GLY A 85 -30.41 15.92 -7.37
CA GLY A 85 -30.61 17.08 -6.49
C GLY A 85 -31.52 18.15 -7.09
N CYS A 86 -32.46 17.75 -7.95
CA CYS A 86 -33.32 18.65 -8.74
C CYS A 86 -32.51 19.60 -9.63
N GLY A 87 -31.60 19.05 -10.44
CA GLY A 87 -30.71 19.86 -11.28
C GLY A 87 -29.64 20.62 -10.48
N GLY A 88 -29.20 20.06 -9.34
CA GLY A 88 -28.19 20.66 -8.47
C GLY A 88 -28.70 21.67 -7.44
N VAL A 89 -29.99 22.01 -7.43
CA VAL A 89 -30.60 22.95 -6.45
C VAL A 89 -30.39 22.48 -5.01
N TRP A 90 -30.42 21.17 -4.78
CA TRP A 90 -30.26 20.57 -3.46
C TRP A 90 -28.98 19.73 -3.39
N GLU A 91 -27.85 20.36 -3.09
CA GLU A 91 -26.53 19.71 -2.99
C GLU A 91 -26.53 18.47 -2.08
N ASN A 92 -27.22 18.55 -0.94
CA ASN A 92 -27.32 17.46 0.02
C ASN A 92 -28.07 16.22 -0.52
N LYS A 93 -28.88 16.37 -1.57
CA LYS A 93 -29.59 15.27 -2.24
C LYS A 93 -28.80 14.66 -3.40
N CYS A 94 -27.88 15.40 -4.00
CA CYS A 94 -27.11 14.95 -5.16
C CYS A 94 -26.44 13.59 -4.95
N TYR A 95 -25.89 13.32 -3.77
CA TYR A 95 -25.28 12.02 -3.46
C TYR A 95 -26.31 10.88 -3.48
N ALA A 96 -27.43 11.05 -2.77
CA ALA A 96 -28.45 10.01 -2.66
C ALA A 96 -29.09 9.73 -4.03
N ASP A 97 -29.35 10.77 -4.81
CA ASP A 97 -29.92 10.64 -6.15
C ASP A 97 -28.91 10.03 -7.13
N LEU A 98 -27.63 10.40 -7.08
CA LEU A 98 -26.59 9.79 -7.89
C LEU A 98 -26.52 8.28 -7.65
N MET A 99 -26.52 7.86 -6.38
CA MET A 99 -26.50 6.43 -6.02
C MET A 99 -27.74 5.65 -6.49
N LYS A 100 -28.88 6.32 -6.73
CA LYS A 100 -30.08 5.70 -7.33
C LYS A 100 -30.01 5.66 -8.85
N VAL A 101 -29.39 6.67 -9.47
CA VAL A 101 -29.28 6.80 -10.92
C VAL A 101 -28.24 5.84 -11.50
N ILE A 102 -27.23 5.48 -10.70
CA ILE A 102 -26.18 4.53 -11.11
C ILE A 102 -26.83 3.18 -11.48
N PRO A 103 -26.86 2.81 -12.78
CA PRO A 103 -27.64 1.68 -13.27
C PRO A 103 -26.88 0.35 -13.14
N TYR A 104 -25.69 0.34 -12.55
CA TYR A 104 -24.85 -0.84 -12.52
C TYR A 104 -25.38 -1.85 -11.49
N LYS A 105 -25.66 -3.06 -11.95
CA LYS A 105 -25.74 -4.23 -11.08
C LYS A 105 -24.34 -4.51 -10.53
N ILE A 106 -23.97 -3.81 -9.46
CA ILE A 106 -22.67 -3.96 -8.79
C ILE A 106 -22.55 -5.39 -8.26
N ALA A 107 -21.71 -6.20 -8.89
CA ALA A 107 -21.48 -7.59 -8.49
C ALA A 107 -20.56 -7.70 -7.25
N ILE A 108 -19.79 -6.65 -6.93
CA ILE A 108 -19.07 -6.55 -5.66
C ILE A 108 -20.07 -6.70 -4.49
N PRO A 109 -19.81 -7.60 -3.52
CA PRO A 109 -20.78 -7.93 -2.46
C PRO A 109 -21.25 -6.71 -1.68
N LYS A 110 -22.50 -6.72 -1.24
CA LYS A 110 -22.97 -5.78 -0.21
C LYS A 110 -22.18 -6.02 1.08
N PRO A 111 -21.90 -4.98 1.89
CA PRO A 111 -21.18 -5.20 3.13
C PRO A 111 -22.00 -6.06 4.08
N THR A 112 -21.32 -7.01 4.73
CA THR A 112 -21.86 -7.65 5.93
C THR A 112 -21.91 -6.62 7.05
N LEU A 113 -23.06 -6.47 7.71
CA LEU A 113 -23.26 -5.49 8.77
C LEU A 113 -23.12 -6.15 10.15
N THR A 114 -22.36 -5.53 11.04
CA THR A 114 -22.18 -6.03 12.41
C THR A 114 -22.07 -4.87 13.39
N SER A 115 -22.70 -5.01 14.56
CA SER A 115 -22.52 -4.06 15.66
C SER A 115 -21.21 -4.35 16.38
N LEU A 116 -20.29 -3.40 16.40
CA LEU A 116 -19.02 -3.53 17.13
C LEU A 116 -19.01 -2.58 18.34
N PRO A 117 -18.31 -2.93 19.42
CA PRO A 117 -18.16 -2.04 20.56
C PRO A 117 -17.20 -0.89 20.21
N PHE A 118 -17.60 0.35 20.45
CA PHE A 118 -16.75 1.54 20.36
C PHE A 118 -16.88 2.39 21.62
N LYS A 119 -15.99 3.38 21.80
CA LYS A 119 -16.03 4.34 22.92
C LYS A 119 -17.40 5.00 23.14
N PRO A 120 -18.09 5.54 22.10
CA PRO A 120 -19.42 6.14 22.28
C PRO A 120 -20.56 5.12 22.47
N GLY A 121 -20.27 3.82 22.44
CA GLY A 121 -21.26 2.75 22.46
C GLY A 121 -21.16 1.84 21.23
N PRO A 122 -22.01 0.80 21.14
CA PRO A 122 -22.05 -0.08 19.98
C PRO A 122 -22.39 0.69 18.70
N LEU A 123 -21.62 0.49 17.64
CA LEU A 123 -21.86 1.11 16.33
C LEU A 123 -21.98 0.04 15.25
N LEU A 124 -22.98 0.20 14.38
CA LEU A 124 -23.12 -0.62 13.20
C LEU A 124 -22.01 -0.31 12.20
N GLN A 125 -21.25 -1.33 11.80
CA GLN A 125 -20.16 -1.25 10.84
C GLN A 125 -20.42 -2.19 9.67
N GLY A 126 -19.81 -1.90 8.52
CA GLY A 126 -19.88 -2.74 7.34
C GLY A 126 -18.51 -3.31 6.99
N PHE A 127 -18.49 -4.56 6.51
CA PHE A 127 -17.27 -5.27 6.12
C PHE A 127 -17.42 -5.83 4.71
N LEU A 128 -16.37 -5.69 3.89
CA LEU A 128 -16.23 -6.45 2.65
C LEU A 128 -15.43 -7.71 2.96
N LEU A 129 -16.13 -8.79 3.30
CA LEU A 129 -15.48 -9.98 3.85
C LEU A 129 -14.71 -10.76 2.76
N PRO A 130 -13.52 -11.30 3.09
CA PRO A 130 -12.70 -12.04 2.14
C PRO A 130 -13.44 -13.16 1.39
N HIS A 131 -14.26 -13.99 2.08
CA HIS A 131 -14.94 -15.11 1.43
C HIS A 131 -16.00 -14.68 0.40
N GLU A 132 -16.75 -13.62 0.72
CA GLU A 132 -17.76 -13.04 -0.17
C GLU A 132 -17.11 -12.39 -1.39
N MET A 133 -16.05 -11.60 -1.16
CA MET A 133 -15.31 -10.92 -2.21
C MET A 133 -14.61 -11.92 -3.13
N PHE A 134 -13.99 -12.97 -2.57
CA PHE A 134 -13.36 -14.05 -3.33
C PHE A 134 -14.35 -14.76 -4.26
N SER A 135 -15.54 -15.10 -3.75
CA SER A 135 -16.61 -15.70 -4.55
C SER A 135 -17.11 -14.75 -5.65
N ALA A 136 -17.34 -13.48 -5.32
CA ALA A 136 -17.80 -12.49 -6.29
C ALA A 136 -16.78 -12.27 -7.43
N ILE A 137 -15.48 -12.19 -7.12
CA ILE A 137 -14.42 -12.08 -8.13
C ILE A 137 -14.44 -13.29 -9.05
N PHE A 138 -14.53 -14.50 -8.50
CA PHE A 138 -14.58 -15.73 -9.30
C PHE A 138 -15.77 -15.75 -10.27
N HIS A 139 -16.98 -15.47 -9.79
CA HIS A 139 -18.21 -15.65 -10.59
C HIS A 139 -18.53 -14.47 -11.51
N SER A 140 -18.12 -13.25 -11.16
CA SER A 140 -18.54 -12.05 -11.88
C SER A 140 -17.42 -11.31 -12.60
N TYR A 141 -16.15 -11.61 -12.28
CA TYR A 141 -15.00 -10.88 -12.83
C TYR A 141 -13.88 -11.86 -13.24
N PRO A 142 -14.10 -12.74 -14.24
CA PRO A 142 -13.15 -13.79 -14.61
C PRO A 142 -11.78 -13.24 -15.05
N GLY A 143 -11.74 -12.10 -15.76
CA GLY A 143 -10.49 -11.44 -16.13
C GLY A 143 -9.66 -11.06 -14.89
N VAL A 144 -10.30 -10.41 -13.91
CA VAL A 144 -9.68 -10.07 -12.61
C VAL A 144 -9.28 -11.31 -11.84
N TRP A 145 -10.09 -12.37 -11.84
CA TRP A 145 -9.72 -13.64 -11.21
C TRP A 145 -8.41 -14.20 -11.78
N THR A 146 -8.33 -14.31 -13.11
CA THR A 146 -7.15 -14.83 -13.84
C THR A 146 -5.95 -13.89 -13.83
N LYS A 147 -6.11 -12.63 -13.44
CA LYS A 147 -5.00 -11.68 -13.32
C LYS A 147 -4.52 -11.58 -11.87
N CYS A 148 -5.46 -11.36 -10.95
CA CYS A 148 -5.18 -10.85 -9.61
C CYS A 148 -5.34 -11.88 -8.49
N LEU A 149 -6.07 -12.99 -8.69
CA LEU A 149 -6.25 -14.01 -7.63
C LEU A 149 -5.52 -15.30 -7.96
N CYS A 150 -5.83 -15.91 -9.10
CA CYS A 150 -5.33 -17.21 -9.49
C CYS A 150 -5.02 -17.23 -11.00
N PRO A 151 -3.80 -16.80 -11.40
CA PRO A 151 -3.46 -16.74 -12.81
C PRO A 151 -3.47 -18.09 -13.54
N SER A 152 -3.00 -19.13 -12.87
CA SER A 152 -3.10 -20.49 -13.37
C SER A 152 -2.98 -21.49 -12.23
N GLN A 153 -3.47 -22.71 -12.44
CA GLN A 153 -3.23 -23.81 -11.50
C GLN A 153 -1.75 -24.19 -11.42
N ASP A 154 -0.99 -24.02 -12.52
CA ASP A 154 0.45 -24.29 -12.51
C ASP A 154 1.21 -23.31 -11.62
N ARG A 155 0.79 -22.04 -11.59
CA ARG A 155 1.37 -21.04 -10.69
C ARG A 155 1.06 -21.36 -9.23
N LEU A 156 -0.17 -21.82 -8.92
CA LEU A 156 -0.49 -22.34 -7.58
C LEU A 156 0.38 -23.55 -7.22
N ALA A 157 0.55 -24.49 -8.16
CA ALA A 157 1.34 -25.69 -7.93
C ALA A 157 2.81 -25.34 -7.68
N ALA A 158 3.38 -24.41 -8.45
CA ALA A 158 4.72 -23.89 -8.25
C ALA A 158 4.87 -23.20 -6.88
N PHE A 159 3.92 -22.35 -6.48
CA PHE A 159 3.94 -21.70 -5.16
C PHE A 159 3.99 -22.72 -4.03
N TRP A 160 3.10 -23.71 -4.07
CA TRP A 160 2.98 -24.73 -3.04
C TRP A 160 4.12 -25.74 -3.05
N GLN A 161 4.72 -25.99 -4.21
CA GLN A 161 5.94 -26.80 -4.32
C GLN A 161 7.11 -26.10 -3.62
N THR A 162 7.33 -24.82 -3.91
CA THR A 162 8.36 -24.00 -3.26
C THR A 162 8.15 -23.90 -1.74
N ASN A 163 6.90 -23.77 -1.30
CA ASN A 163 6.55 -23.61 0.12
C ASN A 163 6.34 -24.93 0.87
N SER A 164 6.56 -26.09 0.24
CA SER A 164 6.32 -27.40 0.87
C SER A 164 7.18 -27.66 2.11
N SER A 165 8.39 -27.08 2.16
CA SER A 165 9.29 -27.13 3.31
C SER A 165 9.28 -25.85 4.15
N HIS A 166 8.38 -24.89 3.88
CA HIS A 166 8.25 -23.70 4.69
C HIS A 166 7.74 -24.07 6.10
N PRO A 167 8.30 -23.50 7.19
CA PRO A 167 7.88 -23.86 8.56
C PRO A 167 6.39 -23.66 8.86
N ALA A 168 5.71 -22.74 8.17
CA ALA A 168 4.27 -22.54 8.31
C ALA A 168 3.43 -23.63 7.63
N PHE A 169 3.97 -24.37 6.65
CA PHE A 169 3.20 -25.30 5.81
C PHE A 169 2.66 -26.49 6.62
N GLN A 170 3.53 -27.14 7.40
CA GLN A 170 3.19 -28.37 8.14
C GLN A 170 2.11 -28.14 9.20
N ALA A 171 2.12 -26.99 9.87
CA ALA A 171 1.23 -26.71 10.99
C ALA A 171 -0.25 -26.49 10.61
N ARG A 172 -0.58 -26.56 9.31
CA ARG A 172 -1.91 -26.22 8.77
C ARG A 172 -2.72 -27.39 8.26
N GLY A 173 -2.17 -28.61 8.25
CA GLY A 173 -2.85 -29.78 7.66
C GLY A 173 -3.16 -29.61 6.17
N LEU A 174 -2.52 -28.64 5.48
CA LEU A 174 -2.85 -28.33 4.08
C LEU A 174 -2.53 -29.51 3.15
N ALA A 175 -1.49 -30.29 3.48
CA ALA A 175 -1.10 -31.49 2.77
C ALA A 175 -2.16 -32.61 2.81
N GLU A 176 -3.10 -32.58 3.76
CA GLU A 176 -4.18 -33.56 3.88
C GLU A 176 -5.27 -33.37 2.82
N ARG A 177 -5.27 -32.22 2.13
CA ARG A 177 -6.22 -31.93 1.04
C ARG A 177 -5.61 -32.29 -0.31
N PRO A 178 -6.13 -33.29 -1.05
CA PRO A 178 -5.49 -33.78 -2.28
C PRO A 178 -5.28 -32.72 -3.37
N ASP A 179 -6.15 -31.71 -3.43
CA ASP A 179 -6.20 -30.70 -4.48
C ASP A 179 -5.52 -29.37 -4.10
N TYR A 180 -4.86 -29.29 -2.93
CA TYR A 180 -4.32 -28.03 -2.41
C TYR A 180 -3.41 -27.31 -3.40
N ARG A 181 -2.57 -28.06 -4.13
CA ARG A 181 -1.63 -27.50 -5.12
C ARG A 181 -2.33 -26.80 -6.29
N ARG A 182 -3.58 -27.17 -6.60
CA ARG A 182 -4.31 -26.67 -7.77
C ARG A 182 -5.51 -25.80 -7.42
N ARG A 183 -5.98 -25.84 -6.16
CA ARG A 183 -7.22 -25.17 -5.72
C ARG A 183 -7.03 -24.20 -4.55
N CYS A 184 -5.91 -24.27 -3.83
CA CYS A 184 -5.67 -23.40 -2.68
C CYS A 184 -4.95 -22.12 -3.11
N VAL A 185 -5.60 -20.97 -2.93
CA VAL A 185 -5.01 -19.65 -3.18
C VAL A 185 -4.36 -19.13 -1.88
N PRO A 186 -3.05 -18.83 -1.86
CA PRO A 186 -2.39 -18.20 -0.71
C PRO A 186 -2.71 -16.69 -0.66
N LEU A 187 -3.16 -16.21 0.49
CA LEU A 187 -3.54 -14.81 0.70
C LEU A 187 -2.60 -14.08 1.64
N SER A 188 -2.47 -12.77 1.46
CA SER A 188 -1.91 -11.85 2.45
C SER A 188 -3.00 -10.99 3.07
N LEU A 189 -2.91 -10.76 4.38
CA LEU A 189 -3.66 -9.74 5.11
C LEU A 189 -2.70 -8.58 5.39
N HIS A 190 -3.12 -7.36 5.08
CA HIS A 190 -2.39 -6.13 5.37
C HIS A 190 -3.22 -5.24 6.28
N GLY A 191 -2.59 -4.66 7.30
CA GLY A 191 -3.16 -3.56 8.07
C GLY A 191 -2.12 -2.50 8.37
N ASP A 192 -2.54 -1.24 8.38
CA ASP A 192 -1.73 -0.09 8.80
C ASP A 192 -2.60 1.18 8.96
N ASP A 193 -2.11 2.16 9.70
CA ASP A 193 -2.79 3.43 10.00
C ASP A 193 -2.52 4.49 8.93
N VAL A 194 -3.58 5.20 8.51
CA VAL A 194 -3.45 6.30 7.55
C VAL A 194 -4.08 7.60 8.06
N PRO A 195 -3.41 8.75 7.92
CA PRO A 195 -4.00 10.04 8.26
C PRO A 195 -5.08 10.42 7.24
N VAL A 196 -6.25 10.85 7.71
CA VAL A 196 -7.39 11.23 6.85
C VAL A 196 -7.74 12.70 6.97
N VAL A 197 -7.90 13.20 8.19
CA VAL A 197 -8.29 14.58 8.51
C VAL A 197 -7.20 15.21 9.38
N GLY A 198 -6.87 16.48 9.16
CA GLY A 198 -5.82 17.17 9.92
C GLY A 198 -4.41 16.68 9.60
N VAL A 199 -4.15 16.22 8.37
CA VAL A 199 -2.85 15.69 7.95
C VAL A 199 -1.74 16.72 8.22
N GLY A 200 -0.72 16.32 9.00
CA GLY A 200 0.38 17.21 9.41
C GLY A 200 0.02 18.20 10.52
N LYS A 201 -1.13 18.05 11.16
CA LYS A 201 -1.57 18.84 12.33
C LYS A 201 -1.63 17.96 13.58
N SER A 202 -1.55 18.57 14.76
CA SER A 202 -1.66 17.87 16.05
C SER A 202 -3.00 17.15 16.25
N TRP A 203 -4.07 17.65 15.62
CA TRP A 203 -5.41 17.07 15.65
C TRP A 203 -5.66 16.04 14.53
N CYS A 204 -4.60 15.50 13.93
CA CYS A 204 -4.71 14.48 12.89
C CYS A 204 -5.54 13.28 13.36
N SER A 205 -6.57 12.91 12.59
CA SER A 205 -7.36 11.71 12.85
C SER A 205 -6.89 10.58 11.92
N LEU A 206 -6.49 9.46 12.53
CA LEU A 206 -6.02 8.26 11.85
C LEU A 206 -7.16 7.25 11.64
N LEU A 207 -7.08 6.55 10.51
CA LEU A 207 -7.93 5.41 10.18
C LEU A 207 -7.03 4.18 10.02
N THR A 208 -7.23 3.15 10.83
CA THR A 208 -6.61 1.83 10.63
C THR A 208 -7.31 1.14 9.47
N VAL A 209 -6.59 0.82 8.40
CA VAL A 209 -7.15 0.22 7.18
C VAL A 209 -6.71 -1.22 7.07
N PHE A 210 -7.68 -2.13 6.88
CA PHE A 210 -7.44 -3.55 6.66
C PHE A 210 -7.76 -3.91 5.21
N SER A 211 -6.87 -4.69 4.59
CA SER A 211 -7.00 -5.14 3.21
C SER A 211 -6.37 -6.51 3.02
N TRP A 212 -6.72 -7.21 1.95
CA TRP A 212 -6.10 -8.51 1.60
C TRP A 212 -5.78 -8.59 0.11
N SER A 213 -4.92 -9.54 -0.25
CA SER A 213 -4.51 -9.81 -1.63
C SER A 213 -4.10 -11.26 -1.82
N SER A 214 -4.00 -11.71 -3.07
CA SER A 214 -3.39 -13.01 -3.41
C SER A 214 -1.88 -12.86 -3.54
N GLN A 215 -1.12 -13.85 -3.07
CA GLN A 215 0.33 -13.91 -3.25
C GLN A 215 0.75 -14.54 -4.58
N CYS A 216 -0.20 -15.11 -5.33
CA CYS A 216 0.04 -15.62 -6.67
C CYS A 216 -0.44 -14.65 -7.75
N GLY A 217 -1.21 -13.63 -7.40
CA GLY A 217 -1.78 -12.66 -8.32
C GLY A 217 -0.80 -11.63 -8.84
N PHE A 218 -1.18 -10.98 -9.92
CA PHE A 218 -0.54 -9.79 -10.48
C PHE A 218 -1.50 -8.61 -10.46
N GLY A 219 -1.01 -7.41 -10.76
CA GLY A 219 -1.83 -6.22 -10.93
C GLY A 219 -1.35 -5.07 -10.08
N ASN A 220 -1.90 -3.90 -10.37
CA ASN A 220 -1.66 -2.73 -9.54
C ASN A 220 -2.55 -2.77 -8.29
N THR A 221 -2.29 -1.88 -7.33
CA THR A 221 -3.03 -1.81 -6.06
C THR A 221 -4.54 -1.75 -6.23
N LYS A 222 -5.08 -1.06 -7.24
CA LYS A 222 -6.53 -0.93 -7.44
C LYS A 222 -7.20 -2.25 -7.80
N GLU A 223 -6.46 -3.13 -8.48
CA GLU A 223 -6.96 -4.38 -9.05
C GLU A 223 -6.70 -5.57 -8.13
N ALA A 224 -5.62 -5.53 -7.34
CA ALA A 224 -5.11 -6.70 -6.62
C ALA A 224 -5.12 -6.58 -5.08
N GLN A 225 -5.39 -5.40 -4.52
CA GLN A 225 -5.47 -5.18 -3.06
C GLN A 225 -6.91 -4.79 -2.66
N TYR A 226 -7.57 -5.66 -1.90
CA TYR A 226 -9.00 -5.56 -1.60
C TYR A 226 -9.24 -5.02 -0.18
N PHE A 227 -9.98 -3.91 -0.08
CA PHE A 227 -10.39 -3.33 1.20
C PHE A 227 -11.32 -4.28 1.96
N ILE A 228 -11.11 -4.42 3.27
CA ILE A 228 -12.02 -5.13 4.17
C ILE A 228 -12.81 -4.11 4.99
N TRP A 229 -12.09 -3.29 5.76
CA TRP A 229 -12.67 -2.39 6.74
C TRP A 229 -11.69 -1.27 7.14
N GLY A 230 -12.24 -0.19 7.70
CA GLY A 230 -11.49 0.95 8.22
C GLY A 230 -12.01 1.34 9.59
N CYS A 231 -11.12 1.46 10.58
CA CYS A 231 -11.46 1.81 11.95
C CYS A 231 -10.84 3.15 12.34
N TRP A 232 -11.64 4.09 12.82
CA TRP A 232 -11.09 5.34 13.37
C TRP A 232 -10.43 5.07 14.71
N GLU A 233 -9.12 5.33 14.81
CA GLU A 233 -8.33 5.06 16.02
C GLU A 233 -8.97 5.74 17.24
N LYS A 234 -9.35 7.01 17.09
CA LYS A 234 -9.96 7.79 18.18
C LYS A 234 -11.28 7.21 18.71
N LEU A 235 -12.02 6.45 17.90
CA LEU A 235 -13.29 5.82 18.30
C LEU A 235 -13.07 4.43 18.91
N ARG A 236 -11.93 3.80 18.64
CA ARG A 236 -11.61 2.44 19.09
C ARG A 236 -11.77 2.34 20.60
N LYS A 237 -12.59 1.38 21.03
CA LYS A 237 -12.64 0.88 22.39
C LYS A 237 -11.49 -0.11 22.58
N ILE A 238 -10.73 0.07 23.65
CA ILE A 238 -9.59 -0.77 24.02
C ILE A 238 -9.93 -1.37 25.39
N GLU A 239 -9.76 -2.69 25.51
CA GLU A 239 -10.00 -3.48 26.71
C GLU A 239 -8.74 -4.31 27.01
N GLU A 240 -8.62 -4.82 28.24
CA GLU A 240 -7.51 -5.72 28.61
C GLU A 240 -7.56 -7.03 27.81
N ASP A 241 -8.74 -7.65 27.75
CA ASP A 241 -9.02 -8.71 26.79
C ASP A 241 -9.39 -8.10 25.43
N GLN A 242 -8.49 -8.21 24.44
CA GLN A 242 -8.75 -7.73 23.08
C GLN A 242 -10.05 -8.30 22.53
N SER A 243 -10.45 -9.53 22.91
CA SER A 243 -11.66 -10.17 22.41
C SER A 243 -12.95 -9.38 22.71
N LEU A 244 -12.91 -8.45 23.67
CA LEU A 244 -14.01 -7.56 24.07
C LEU A 244 -13.87 -6.13 23.50
N ASP A 245 -12.72 -5.82 22.89
CA ASP A 245 -12.41 -4.52 22.29
C ASP A 245 -12.92 -4.42 20.84
N THR A 246 -12.84 -3.22 20.24
CA THR A 246 -13.33 -3.01 18.86
C THR A 246 -12.62 -3.91 17.85
N LEU A 247 -11.29 -4.04 17.94
CA LEU A 247 -10.50 -4.80 16.99
C LEU A 247 -10.62 -6.31 17.21
N GLY A 248 -10.72 -6.79 18.45
CA GLY A 248 -10.90 -8.22 18.69
C GLY A 248 -12.28 -8.70 18.25
N CYS A 249 -13.34 -7.92 18.44
CA CYS A 249 -14.65 -8.23 17.86
C CYS A 249 -14.60 -8.23 16.31
N PHE A 250 -13.92 -7.26 15.71
CA PHE A 250 -13.65 -7.29 14.26
C PHE A 250 -12.87 -8.54 13.84
N PHE A 251 -11.82 -8.90 14.58
CA PHE A 251 -11.00 -10.07 14.27
C PHE A 251 -11.77 -11.38 14.47
N LYS A 252 -12.74 -11.48 15.37
CA LYS A 252 -13.67 -12.63 15.45
C LYS A 252 -14.41 -12.81 14.13
N VAL A 253 -14.99 -11.72 13.58
CA VAL A 253 -15.66 -11.74 12.27
C VAL A 253 -14.69 -12.10 11.14
N LEU A 254 -13.48 -11.55 11.17
CA LEU A 254 -12.47 -11.81 10.14
C LEU A 254 -11.97 -13.26 10.16
N VAL A 255 -11.70 -13.82 11.34
CA VAL A 255 -11.32 -15.23 11.52
C VAL A 255 -12.43 -16.15 11.05
N TRP A 256 -13.70 -15.85 11.38
CA TRP A 256 -14.85 -16.59 10.84
C TRP A 256 -14.86 -16.58 9.31
N SER A 257 -14.69 -15.41 8.69
CA SER A 257 -14.62 -15.30 7.22
C SER A 257 -13.48 -16.13 6.63
N PHE A 258 -12.27 -16.06 7.20
CA PHE A 258 -11.13 -16.84 6.72
C PHE A 258 -11.32 -18.35 6.92
N LYS A 259 -11.97 -18.77 8.01
CA LYS A 259 -12.31 -20.18 8.25
C LYS A 259 -13.17 -20.75 7.14
N TRP A 260 -14.23 -20.03 6.74
CA TRP A 260 -15.11 -20.47 5.65
C TRP A 260 -14.45 -20.39 4.28
N LEU A 261 -13.61 -19.37 4.06
CA LEU A 261 -12.79 -19.28 2.86
C LEU A 261 -11.79 -20.45 2.75
N GLN A 262 -11.17 -20.86 3.86
CA GLN A 262 -10.31 -22.04 3.92
C GLN A 262 -11.10 -23.32 3.67
N ARG A 263 -12.36 -23.40 4.11
CA ARG A 263 -13.23 -24.53 3.77
C ARG A 263 -13.63 -24.58 2.30
N GLY A 264 -13.63 -23.45 1.60
CA GLY A 264 -14.11 -23.36 0.21
C GLY A 264 -15.63 -23.41 0.10
N GLN A 265 -16.34 -23.16 1.20
CA GLN A 265 -17.79 -23.29 1.31
C GLN A 265 -18.41 -22.01 1.87
N TRP A 266 -19.63 -21.70 1.43
CA TRP A 266 -20.44 -20.65 2.04
C TRP A 266 -20.80 -21.01 3.49
N PRO A 267 -20.78 -20.04 4.42
CA PRO A 267 -21.11 -20.30 5.81
C PRO A 267 -22.54 -20.82 6.01
N ASP A 268 -22.70 -21.83 6.87
CA ASP A 268 -24.02 -22.30 7.34
C ASP A 268 -24.54 -21.51 8.56
N ARG A 269 -23.64 -20.75 9.18
CA ARG A 269 -23.87 -19.95 10.37
C ARG A 269 -23.10 -18.64 10.30
N ASP A 270 -23.60 -17.64 11.00
CA ASP A 270 -22.90 -16.36 11.15
C ASP A 270 -21.67 -16.46 12.05
N TRP A 271 -21.03 -15.30 12.29
CA TRP A 271 -19.81 -15.19 13.08
C TRP A 271 -20.05 -15.40 14.58
N GLU A 272 -21.30 -15.33 15.06
CA GLU A 272 -21.70 -15.67 16.44
C GLU A 272 -22.02 -17.17 16.57
N GLY A 273 -22.11 -17.89 15.45
CA GLY A 273 -22.36 -19.31 15.38
C GLY A 273 -23.84 -19.68 15.20
N ALA A 274 -24.72 -18.70 14.99
CA ALA A 274 -26.14 -18.92 14.76
C ALA A 274 -26.41 -19.39 13.33
N LEU A 275 -27.18 -20.48 13.18
CA LEU A 275 -27.54 -21.03 11.87
C LEU A 275 -28.39 -20.03 11.08
N TYR A 276 -28.12 -19.94 9.78
CA TYR A 276 -28.97 -19.16 8.89
C TYR A 276 -30.32 -19.85 8.67
N LEU A 277 -31.39 -19.04 8.61
CA LEU A 277 -32.71 -19.52 8.21
C LEU A 277 -32.62 -20.08 6.77
N PRO A 278 -33.13 -21.30 6.50
CA PRO A 278 -33.04 -21.91 5.16
C PRO A 278 -33.64 -21.04 4.03
N SER A 279 -34.64 -20.22 4.36
CA SER A 279 -35.30 -19.30 3.42
C SER A 279 -34.50 -18.04 3.10
N SER A 280 -33.51 -17.68 3.93
CA SER A 280 -32.65 -16.51 3.72
C SER A 280 -31.68 -16.73 2.56
N ASP A 281 -31.18 -15.64 1.96
CA ASP A 281 -30.18 -15.75 0.88
C ASP A 281 -28.88 -16.44 1.33
N ALA A 282 -28.50 -16.28 2.60
CA ALA A 282 -27.36 -16.98 3.20
C ALA A 282 -27.67 -18.47 3.40
N GLY A 283 -28.85 -18.80 3.95
CA GLY A 283 -29.29 -20.19 4.16
C GLY A 283 -29.40 -20.98 2.86
N LYS A 284 -29.85 -20.36 1.76
CA LYS A 284 -29.88 -20.99 0.42
C LYS A 284 -28.50 -21.36 -0.12
N LYS A 285 -27.47 -20.63 0.28
CA LYS A 285 -26.08 -20.87 -0.13
C LYS A 285 -25.31 -21.74 0.84
N ALA A 286 -25.79 -21.91 2.07
CA ALA A 286 -25.08 -22.61 3.14
C ALA A 286 -24.45 -23.93 2.66
N LEU A 287 -23.16 -24.13 2.97
CA LEU A 287 -22.36 -25.31 2.62
C LEU A 287 -22.11 -25.55 1.13
N THR A 288 -22.64 -24.71 0.23
CA THR A 288 -22.32 -24.80 -1.21
C THR A 288 -20.91 -24.25 -1.51
N PRO A 289 -20.25 -24.68 -2.60
CA PRO A 289 -18.91 -24.19 -2.94
C PRO A 289 -18.84 -22.68 -3.19
N LEU A 290 -17.82 -22.01 -2.66
CA LEU A 290 -17.59 -20.57 -2.87
C LEU A 290 -17.24 -20.24 -4.34
N ALA A 291 -16.33 -21.02 -4.92
CA ALA A 291 -15.69 -20.73 -6.21
C ALA A 291 -15.34 -22.02 -6.96
N ASN A 292 -16.33 -22.88 -7.22
CA ASN A 292 -16.16 -24.13 -8.00
C ASN A 292 -14.96 -25.00 -7.54
N GLY A 293 -14.88 -25.23 -6.23
CA GLY A 293 -13.81 -26.01 -5.58
C GLY A 293 -12.55 -25.22 -5.22
N TYR A 294 -12.36 -24.00 -5.74
CA TYR A 294 -11.29 -23.12 -5.25
C TYR A 294 -11.58 -22.64 -3.83
N TYR A 295 -10.53 -22.56 -3.03
CA TYR A 295 -10.54 -22.07 -1.66
C TYR A 295 -9.27 -21.28 -1.40
N ALA A 296 -9.19 -20.57 -0.28
CA ALA A 296 -8.01 -19.76 0.00
C ALA A 296 -7.60 -19.82 1.47
N VAL A 297 -6.31 -19.62 1.71
CA VAL A 297 -5.72 -19.67 3.04
C VAL A 297 -4.90 -18.42 3.29
N LEU A 298 -5.07 -17.79 4.46
CA LEU A 298 -4.18 -16.72 4.87
C LEU A 298 -2.76 -17.28 5.04
N TRP A 299 -1.78 -16.78 4.30
CA TRP A 299 -0.38 -17.22 4.33
C TRP A 299 0.55 -16.18 4.97
N SER A 300 0.27 -14.88 4.74
CA SER A 300 1.06 -13.79 5.32
C SER A 300 0.20 -12.73 6.00
N VAL A 301 0.69 -12.22 7.13
CA VAL A 301 0.19 -11.02 7.81
C VAL A 301 1.26 -9.95 7.67
N LEU A 302 0.88 -8.83 7.06
CA LEU A 302 1.71 -7.73 6.62
C LEU A 302 1.29 -6.44 7.31
N GLY A 303 2.25 -5.55 7.51
CA GLY A 303 2.05 -4.23 8.07
C GLY A 303 3.35 -3.69 8.64
N ASP A 304 3.35 -2.42 9.02
CA ASP A 304 4.49 -1.84 9.71
C ASP A 304 4.61 -2.38 11.16
N LEU A 305 5.74 -2.13 11.81
CA LEU A 305 5.96 -2.64 13.18
C LEU A 305 5.02 -2.02 14.21
N ASP A 306 4.51 -0.80 13.95
CA ASP A 306 3.61 -0.10 14.87
C ASP A 306 2.22 -0.72 14.85
N TYR A 307 1.68 -1.02 13.67
CA TYR A 307 0.48 -1.81 13.45
C TYR A 307 0.59 -3.19 14.10
N LEU A 308 1.67 -3.93 13.80
CA LEU A 308 1.89 -5.26 14.36
C LEU A 308 1.85 -5.24 15.90
N CYS A 309 2.40 -4.18 16.52
CA CYS A 309 2.37 -4.02 17.97
C CYS A 309 0.99 -3.57 18.49
N LYS A 310 0.39 -2.50 17.95
CA LYS A 310 -0.82 -1.86 18.49
C LYS A 310 -2.12 -2.57 18.15
N ALA A 311 -2.20 -3.16 16.97
CA ALA A 311 -3.40 -3.86 16.51
C ALA A 311 -3.31 -5.36 16.80
N LEU A 312 -2.15 -5.97 16.55
CA LEU A 312 -1.97 -7.42 16.69
C LEU A 312 -1.27 -7.84 17.98
N LEU A 313 -0.99 -6.90 18.89
CA LEU A 313 -0.41 -7.17 20.20
C LEU A 313 0.90 -7.97 20.14
N LEU A 314 1.66 -7.83 19.04
CA LEU A 314 2.96 -8.46 18.91
C LEU A 314 4.02 -7.71 19.73
N PRO A 315 5.13 -8.38 20.08
CA PRO A 315 6.20 -7.77 20.86
C PRO A 315 6.70 -6.48 20.23
N ARG A 316 6.83 -5.44 21.06
CA ARG A 316 7.35 -4.15 20.61
C ARG A 316 8.83 -4.28 20.27
N SER A 317 9.21 -3.82 19.08
CA SER A 317 10.56 -3.98 18.53
C SER A 317 11.68 -3.19 19.25
N THR A 318 11.34 -2.42 20.28
CA THR A 318 12.29 -1.62 21.06
C THR A 318 12.47 -2.16 22.49
N LEU A 319 11.79 -3.25 22.85
CA LEU A 319 11.92 -3.85 24.18
C LEU A 319 13.27 -4.55 24.34
N ALA A 320 14.02 -4.13 25.36
CA ALA A 320 15.35 -4.68 25.64
C ALA A 320 15.30 -6.18 26.01
N SER A 321 14.21 -6.61 26.65
CA SER A 321 13.99 -8.00 27.09
C SER A 321 13.79 -8.99 25.93
N GLY A 322 13.46 -8.50 24.73
CA GLY A 322 12.83 -9.34 23.72
C GLY A 322 11.48 -9.91 24.19
N PRO A 323 10.95 -10.95 23.52
CA PRO A 323 11.42 -11.52 22.26
C PRO A 323 11.03 -10.66 21.05
N CYS A 324 11.40 -11.08 19.84
CA CYS A 324 10.79 -10.58 18.61
C CYS A 324 9.63 -11.50 18.19
N SER A 325 8.87 -11.14 17.15
CA SER A 325 7.71 -11.94 16.71
C SER A 325 8.08 -13.32 16.16
N LEU A 326 9.33 -13.54 15.74
CA LEU A 326 9.80 -14.76 15.06
C LEU A 326 10.83 -15.57 15.85
N CYS A 327 11.49 -15.00 16.85
CA CYS A 327 12.44 -15.72 17.70
C CYS A 327 12.54 -15.14 19.12
N ARG A 328 13.19 -15.90 20.00
CA ARG A 328 13.43 -15.54 21.41
C ARG A 328 14.70 -14.70 21.61
N CYS A 329 15.09 -13.90 20.62
CA CYS A 329 16.24 -13.01 20.74
C CYS A 329 16.07 -11.99 21.87
N LYS A 330 17.17 -11.48 22.39
CA LYS A 330 17.22 -10.40 23.39
C LYS A 330 18.04 -9.24 22.85
N ASN A 331 18.04 -8.10 23.54
CA ASN A 331 18.94 -7.00 23.16
C ASN A 331 20.42 -7.34 23.43
N LYS A 332 20.72 -7.94 24.58
CA LYS A 332 22.09 -8.28 24.99
C LYS A 332 22.21 -9.76 25.34
N GLY A 333 23.46 -10.21 25.50
CA GLY A 333 23.79 -11.58 25.89
C GLY A 333 23.90 -12.54 24.68
N PRO A 334 23.96 -13.85 24.92
CA PRO A 334 24.25 -14.85 23.88
C PRO A 334 23.21 -14.88 22.76
N TYR A 335 21.95 -14.57 23.07
CA TYR A 335 20.84 -14.50 22.10
C TYR A 335 20.60 -13.08 21.57
N SER A 336 21.61 -12.22 21.55
CA SER A 336 21.45 -10.84 21.07
C SER A 336 21.00 -10.81 19.61
N TRP A 337 19.98 -10.01 19.29
CA TRP A 337 19.56 -9.75 17.92
C TRP A 337 20.59 -8.95 17.10
N MET A 338 21.60 -8.37 17.77
CA MET A 338 22.72 -7.67 17.11
C MET A 338 23.81 -8.62 16.64
N ASN A 339 23.76 -9.91 17.01
CA ASN A 339 24.72 -10.89 16.51
C ASN A 339 24.25 -11.42 15.15
N PHE A 340 24.87 -10.94 14.08
CA PHE A 340 24.52 -11.33 12.72
C PHE A 340 25.31 -12.52 12.19
N GLN A 341 26.23 -13.11 12.96
CA GLN A 341 27.04 -14.24 12.51
C GLN A 341 26.17 -15.43 12.06
N PRO A 342 26.62 -16.25 11.10
CA PRO A 342 25.89 -17.45 10.67
C PRO A 342 25.56 -18.40 11.83
N GLU A 343 26.45 -18.50 12.83
CA GLU A 343 26.31 -19.34 14.02
C GLU A 343 25.64 -18.61 15.21
N ALA A 344 25.07 -17.42 14.99
CA ALA A 344 24.47 -16.63 16.08
C ALA A 344 23.39 -17.43 16.83
N ALA A 345 23.52 -17.50 18.17
CA ALA A 345 22.70 -18.39 18.98
C ALA A 345 21.18 -18.11 18.88
N TRP A 346 20.78 -16.86 18.57
CA TRP A 346 19.36 -16.53 18.40
C TRP A 346 18.70 -17.33 17.25
N ARG A 347 19.47 -17.74 16.22
CA ARG A 347 18.98 -18.54 15.09
C ARG A 347 18.45 -19.90 15.55
N THR A 348 18.99 -20.45 16.64
CA THR A 348 18.56 -21.73 17.23
C THR A 348 17.30 -21.61 18.08
N VAL A 349 16.94 -20.40 18.51
CA VAL A 349 15.77 -20.12 19.36
C VAL A 349 14.63 -19.44 18.61
N GLN A 350 14.57 -19.62 17.30
CA GLN A 350 13.40 -19.33 16.48
C GLN A 350 12.15 -20.05 17.00
N TRP A 351 10.99 -19.43 16.80
CA TRP A 351 9.74 -19.98 17.30
C TRP A 351 9.28 -21.17 16.45
N THR A 352 9.09 -22.34 17.05
CA THR A 352 8.25 -23.37 16.44
C THR A 352 6.77 -23.00 16.58
N ALA A 353 5.89 -23.54 15.73
CA ALA A 353 4.46 -23.30 15.87
C ALA A 353 3.94 -23.69 17.27
N ARG A 354 4.35 -24.85 17.78
CA ARG A 354 4.03 -25.31 19.14
C ARG A 354 4.65 -24.43 20.22
N GLY A 355 5.92 -24.08 20.08
CA GLY A 355 6.63 -23.24 21.04
C GLY A 355 5.99 -21.86 21.18
N TRP A 356 5.56 -21.25 20.08
CA TRP A 356 4.87 -19.96 20.10
C TRP A 356 3.47 -20.06 20.71
N ARG A 357 2.70 -21.11 20.40
CA ARG A 357 1.35 -21.33 20.99
C ARG A 357 1.40 -21.55 22.50
N ASN A 358 2.45 -22.20 22.99
CA ASN A 358 2.67 -22.48 24.41
C ASN A 358 3.37 -21.35 25.16
N TRP A 359 3.77 -20.28 24.46
CA TRP A 359 4.42 -19.14 25.10
C TRP A 359 3.38 -18.30 25.84
N GLU A 360 3.52 -18.23 27.17
CA GLU A 360 2.59 -17.51 28.06
C GLU A 360 2.39 -16.04 27.66
N ASN A 361 3.47 -15.35 27.28
CA ASN A 361 3.42 -13.94 26.88
C ASN A 361 3.23 -13.75 25.36
N ARG A 362 2.73 -14.77 24.64
CA ARG A 362 2.42 -14.62 23.21
C ARG A 362 1.33 -13.58 23.01
N SER A 363 1.25 -13.03 21.80
CA SER A 363 0.14 -12.15 21.44
C SER A 363 -1.20 -12.84 21.69
N THR A 364 -2.07 -12.15 22.42
CA THR A 364 -3.45 -12.51 22.70
C THR A 364 -4.42 -12.05 21.62
N SER A 365 -3.90 -11.54 20.49
CA SER A 365 -4.77 -11.03 19.44
C SER A 365 -5.72 -12.09 18.91
N THR A 366 -7.00 -11.75 18.83
CA THR A 366 -8.04 -12.68 18.37
C THR A 366 -7.78 -13.17 16.96
N LEU A 367 -7.07 -12.40 16.12
CA LEU A 367 -6.66 -12.83 14.78
C LEU A 367 -5.87 -14.15 14.81
N PHE A 368 -5.05 -14.35 15.85
CA PHE A 368 -4.18 -15.51 15.99
C PHE A 368 -4.88 -16.73 16.62
N SER A 369 -6.20 -16.65 16.86
CA SER A 369 -7.05 -17.80 17.20
C SER A 369 -7.38 -18.68 15.98
N MET A 370 -7.03 -18.24 14.77
CA MET A 370 -7.27 -18.98 13.53
C MET A 370 -6.58 -20.35 13.52
N ASP A 371 -7.32 -21.37 13.06
CA ASP A 371 -6.81 -22.72 12.88
C ASP A 371 -5.58 -22.74 11.96
N GLY A 372 -4.52 -23.40 12.42
CA GLY A 372 -3.26 -23.49 11.68
C GLY A 372 -2.40 -22.23 11.72
N PHE A 373 -2.74 -21.21 12.51
CA PHE A 373 -1.87 -20.04 12.66
C PHE A 373 -0.49 -20.43 13.20
N THR A 374 0.57 -19.83 12.64
CA THR A 374 1.96 -19.96 13.10
C THR A 374 2.65 -18.60 13.10
N PRO A 375 3.68 -18.39 13.95
CA PRO A 375 4.45 -17.14 13.94
C PRO A 375 5.07 -16.81 12.57
N TRP A 376 5.39 -17.83 11.78
CA TRP A 376 5.97 -17.70 10.43
C TRP A 376 5.02 -17.07 9.40
N MET A 377 3.73 -16.94 9.72
CA MET A 377 2.80 -16.17 8.90
C MET A 377 2.98 -14.67 9.11
N ILE A 378 3.60 -14.24 10.21
CA ILE A 378 3.93 -12.83 10.44
C ILE A 378 5.10 -12.49 9.52
N SER A 379 4.81 -11.79 8.43
CA SER A 379 5.78 -11.47 7.41
C SER A 379 6.34 -10.08 7.68
N MET A 380 7.64 -10.03 7.99
CA MET A 380 8.33 -8.76 8.24
C MET A 380 8.41 -7.96 6.94
N ASP A 381 8.08 -6.68 7.02
CA ASP A 381 8.05 -5.81 5.86
C ASP A 381 9.45 -5.36 5.45
N TRP A 382 9.89 -5.78 4.26
CA TRP A 382 11.15 -5.35 3.67
C TRP A 382 11.21 -3.83 3.48
N MET A 383 10.12 -3.17 3.08
CA MET A 383 10.09 -1.73 2.85
C MET A 383 10.40 -0.95 4.14
N HIS A 384 9.71 -1.26 5.23
CA HIS A 384 9.94 -0.61 6.53
C HIS A 384 11.24 -1.05 7.22
N CYS A 385 11.71 -2.28 7.00
CA CYS A 385 12.94 -2.78 7.63
C CYS A 385 14.19 -2.33 6.89
N LYS A 386 14.25 -2.54 5.56
CA LYS A 386 15.36 -2.16 4.68
C LYS A 386 15.34 -0.68 4.38
N TYR A 387 14.38 -0.19 3.58
CA TYR A 387 14.43 1.18 3.04
C TYR A 387 14.21 2.24 4.11
N LEU A 388 13.08 2.20 4.83
CA LEU A 388 12.73 3.23 5.85
C LEU A 388 13.38 2.99 7.22
N GLY A 389 14.04 1.85 7.37
CA GLY A 389 14.72 1.42 8.59
C GLY A 389 16.23 1.54 8.45
N HIS A 390 16.83 0.55 7.80
CA HIS A 390 18.27 0.36 7.67
C HIS A 390 18.94 1.37 6.74
N ASP A 391 18.49 1.48 5.50
CA ASP A 391 19.12 2.31 4.47
C ASP A 391 19.04 3.80 4.79
N GLN A 392 17.90 4.29 5.32
CA GLN A 392 17.79 5.69 5.74
C GLN A 392 18.81 6.07 6.82
N LEU A 393 19.10 5.16 7.76
CA LEU A 393 20.13 5.38 8.78
C LEU A 393 21.50 5.37 8.11
N CYS A 394 21.85 4.30 7.41
CA CYS A 394 23.18 4.13 6.81
C CYS A 394 23.52 5.23 5.79
N TYR A 395 22.60 5.57 4.88
CA TYR A 395 22.80 6.67 3.93
C TYR A 395 22.89 8.02 4.64
N GLY A 396 22.11 8.23 5.72
CA GLY A 396 22.23 9.43 6.54
C GLY A 396 23.63 9.57 7.15
N SER A 397 24.16 8.48 7.70
CA SER A 397 25.50 8.39 8.28
C SER A 397 26.60 8.62 7.24
N ILE A 398 26.51 7.97 6.08
CA ILE A 398 27.49 8.12 4.99
C ILE A 398 27.49 9.55 4.45
N LEU A 399 26.32 10.15 4.24
CA LEU A 399 26.23 11.55 3.81
C LEU A 399 26.82 12.49 4.86
N SER A 400 26.55 12.25 6.15
CA SER A 400 27.12 13.04 7.25
C SER A 400 28.65 12.89 7.30
N LEU A 401 29.18 11.67 7.13
CA LEU A 401 30.61 11.40 7.05
C LEU A 401 31.26 12.18 5.90
N LEU A 402 30.69 12.05 4.69
CA LEU A 402 31.18 12.74 3.50
C LEU A 402 31.22 14.26 3.69
N VAL A 403 30.14 14.82 4.25
CA VAL A 403 29.94 16.27 4.36
C VAL A 403 30.79 16.91 5.43
N HIS A 404 31.02 16.23 6.56
CA HIS A 404 31.68 16.82 7.72
C HIS A 404 33.14 16.40 7.90
N PHE A 405 33.54 15.24 7.35
CA PHE A 405 34.86 14.66 7.65
C PHE A 405 35.69 14.32 6.40
N VAL A 406 35.07 14.10 5.24
CA VAL A 406 35.79 13.67 4.03
C VAL A 406 36.04 14.82 3.06
N LEU A 407 34.99 15.57 2.72
CA LEU A 407 35.09 16.65 1.74
C LEU A 407 35.61 17.96 2.40
N PRO A 408 36.45 18.73 1.69
CA PRO A 408 37.22 19.82 2.31
C PRO A 408 36.44 21.13 2.52
N ASN A 409 35.27 21.31 1.91
CA ASN A 409 34.56 22.60 1.95
C ASN A 409 33.56 22.69 3.11
N SER A 410 32.79 23.77 3.15
CA SER A 410 31.69 23.92 4.12
C SER A 410 30.64 22.80 3.93
N PRO A 411 29.89 22.42 4.99
CA PRO A 411 28.85 21.39 4.90
C PRO A 411 27.81 21.65 3.80
N ALA A 412 27.45 22.91 3.57
CA ALA A 412 26.51 23.31 2.52
C ALA A 412 27.11 23.08 1.12
N SER A 413 28.35 23.52 0.89
CA SER A 413 29.07 23.33 -0.37
C SER A 413 29.30 21.84 -0.66
N ASN A 414 29.70 21.06 0.35
CA ASN A 414 29.90 19.62 0.23
C ASN A 414 28.57 18.90 -0.12
N THR A 415 27.46 19.30 0.50
CA THR A 415 26.14 18.74 0.16
C THR A 415 25.76 19.03 -1.29
N GLN A 416 26.05 20.24 -1.79
CA GLN A 416 25.79 20.61 -3.19
C GLN A 416 26.66 19.80 -4.16
N GLN A 417 27.94 19.59 -3.83
CA GLN A 417 28.83 18.75 -4.63
C GLN A 417 28.31 17.32 -4.74
N ILE A 418 27.98 16.68 -3.60
CA ILE A 418 27.38 15.34 -3.57
C ILE A 418 26.09 15.29 -4.40
N TRP A 419 25.25 16.32 -4.31
CA TRP A 419 24.02 16.38 -5.09
C TRP A 419 24.29 16.44 -6.59
N CYS A 420 25.30 17.20 -7.03
CA CYS A 420 25.73 17.23 -8.43
C CYS A 420 26.12 15.83 -8.93
N ASP A 421 26.90 15.09 -8.14
CA ASP A 421 27.34 13.72 -8.48
C ASP A 421 26.18 12.72 -8.52
N ILE A 422 25.22 12.83 -7.60
CA ILE A 422 23.99 12.01 -7.63
C ILE A 422 23.18 12.29 -8.90
N ARG A 423 23.06 13.56 -9.32
CA ARG A 423 22.35 13.92 -10.56
C ARG A 423 23.09 13.41 -11.79
N GLU A 424 24.41 13.45 -11.79
CA GLU A 424 25.24 12.87 -12.86
C GLU A 424 24.94 11.38 -13.00
N TYR A 425 24.90 10.63 -11.89
CA TYR A 425 24.51 9.23 -11.90
C TYR A 425 23.09 9.03 -12.45
N TYR A 426 22.11 9.82 -11.98
CA TYR A 426 20.73 9.73 -12.45
C TYR A 426 20.57 10.02 -13.95
N ALA A 427 21.36 10.94 -14.50
CA ALA A 427 21.36 11.25 -15.92
C ALA A 427 21.89 10.07 -16.75
N ARG A 428 22.96 9.42 -16.29
CA ARG A 428 23.58 8.28 -16.96
C ARG A 428 22.73 7.01 -16.91
N HIS A 429 22.15 6.69 -15.76
CA HIS A 429 21.54 5.37 -15.51
C HIS A 429 20.02 5.32 -15.61
N LYS A 430 19.37 6.41 -16.06
CA LYS A 430 17.91 6.52 -16.21
C LYS A 430 17.11 6.03 -14.98
N THR A 431 17.60 6.37 -13.78
CA THR A 431 17.02 5.89 -12.51
C THR A 431 15.51 6.14 -12.42
N PRO A 432 14.66 5.14 -12.12
CA PRO A 432 13.20 5.26 -12.18
C PRO A 432 12.58 6.23 -11.16
N CYS A 433 12.98 6.13 -9.89
CA CYS A 433 12.52 7.04 -8.84
C CYS A 433 13.72 7.82 -8.30
N ARG A 434 13.60 9.14 -8.21
CA ARG A 434 14.71 10.04 -7.87
C ARG A 434 14.28 11.01 -6.79
N TYR A 435 15.22 11.33 -5.92
CA TYR A 435 15.15 12.57 -5.16
C TYR A 435 15.08 13.77 -6.11
N ARG A 436 14.34 14.81 -5.71
CA ARG A 436 14.30 16.09 -6.45
C ARG A 436 15.37 17.07 -6.00
N THR A 437 15.81 16.93 -4.75
CA THR A 437 16.80 17.78 -4.11
C THR A 437 17.46 16.99 -2.99
N MET A 438 18.70 17.34 -2.67
CA MET A 438 19.38 16.92 -1.45
C MET A 438 19.77 18.18 -0.66
N LYS A 439 19.45 18.20 0.63
CA LYS A 439 19.76 19.32 1.55
C LYS A 439 20.30 18.75 2.85
N LEU A 440 21.17 19.52 3.50
CA LEU A 440 21.79 19.12 4.78
C LEU A 440 20.74 18.72 5.84
N SER A 441 19.64 19.47 5.94
CA SER A 441 18.52 19.19 6.85
C SER A 441 17.76 17.88 6.59
N MET A 442 18.02 17.21 5.46
CA MET A 442 17.41 15.92 5.14
C MET A 442 18.07 14.76 5.88
N PHE A 443 19.34 14.86 6.25
CA PHE A 443 20.05 13.77 6.93
C PHE A 443 20.70 14.19 8.25
N GLN A 444 20.94 15.48 8.47
CA GLN A 444 21.42 15.98 9.75
C GLN A 444 20.31 15.97 10.81
N ARG A 445 20.64 15.48 12.00
CA ARG A 445 19.78 15.47 13.18
C ARG A 445 20.47 16.19 14.33
N GLN A 446 19.67 16.73 15.24
CA GLN A 446 20.21 17.32 16.47
C GLN A 446 20.69 16.20 17.39
N ALA A 447 21.87 16.38 17.97
CA ALA A 447 22.37 15.47 19.00
C ALA A 447 21.31 15.31 20.12
N PRO A 448 21.13 14.10 20.69
CA PRO A 448 21.97 12.91 20.55
C PRO A 448 21.52 11.95 19.43
N GLN A 449 20.69 12.38 18.49
CA GLN A 449 20.15 11.49 17.45
C GLN A 449 21.19 11.21 16.36
N TYR A 450 21.27 9.94 15.94
CA TYR A 450 22.05 9.53 14.77
C TYR A 450 21.53 10.20 13.49
N PRO A 451 22.41 10.48 12.51
CA PRO A 451 21.98 10.90 11.18
C PRO A 451 20.95 9.94 10.57
N LYS A 452 19.97 10.51 9.88
CA LYS A 452 18.91 9.73 9.21
C LYS A 452 18.38 10.48 8.02
N LEU A 453 18.62 9.94 6.82
CA LEU A 453 18.11 10.50 5.58
C LEU A 453 16.58 10.41 5.52
N ARG A 454 15.94 11.56 5.28
CA ARG A 454 14.50 11.65 5.02
C ARG A 454 14.23 11.35 3.54
N GLY A 455 13.18 10.59 3.28
CA GLY A 455 12.66 10.35 1.93
C GLY A 455 11.60 9.27 1.90
N LYS A 456 10.98 9.10 0.73
CA LYS A 456 10.04 8.00 0.49
C LYS A 456 10.81 6.70 0.30
N ALA A 457 10.20 5.56 0.64
CA ALA A 457 10.83 4.26 0.48
C ALA A 457 11.29 4.01 -0.96
N ALA A 458 10.49 4.42 -1.96
CA ALA A 458 10.84 4.31 -3.36
C ALA A 458 12.07 5.16 -3.75
N GLU A 459 12.24 6.34 -3.16
CA GLU A 459 13.43 7.19 -3.42
C GLU A 459 14.68 6.57 -2.80
N ILE A 460 14.56 6.02 -1.57
CA ILE A 460 15.66 5.35 -0.86
C ILE A 460 16.11 4.09 -1.59
N LYS A 461 15.15 3.25 -2.03
CA LYS A 461 15.41 2.03 -2.79
C LYS A 461 16.36 2.27 -3.97
N TRP A 462 16.09 3.32 -4.75
CA TRP A 462 16.85 3.64 -5.95
C TRP A 462 18.14 4.45 -5.68
N LEU A 463 18.49 4.68 -4.42
CA LEU A 463 19.68 5.44 -4.02
C LEU A 463 20.93 4.58 -3.83
N ALA A 464 20.83 3.25 -3.83
CA ALA A 464 21.98 2.34 -3.64
C ALA A 464 23.12 2.60 -4.63
N GLY A 465 22.82 2.61 -5.94
CA GLY A 465 23.78 2.90 -7.00
C GLY A 465 24.41 4.31 -6.90
N PRO A 466 23.59 5.38 -6.79
CA PRO A 466 24.12 6.72 -6.57
C PRO A 466 25.03 6.86 -5.34
N MET A 467 24.71 6.21 -4.21
CA MET A 467 25.55 6.27 -3.00
C MET A 467 26.90 5.59 -3.22
N LEU A 468 26.91 4.43 -3.87
CA LEU A 468 28.16 3.74 -4.21
C LEU A 468 29.02 4.62 -5.13
N PHE A 469 28.43 5.20 -6.17
CA PHE A 469 29.12 6.09 -7.11
C PHE A 469 29.75 7.30 -6.42
N VAL A 470 29.01 7.97 -5.53
CA VAL A 470 29.54 9.11 -4.75
C VAL A 470 30.67 8.64 -3.83
N TRP A 471 30.49 7.52 -3.14
CA TRP A 471 31.51 7.01 -2.22
C TRP A 471 32.81 6.67 -2.93
N GLU A 472 32.74 6.03 -4.11
CA GLU A 472 33.90 5.68 -4.91
C GLU A 472 34.73 6.89 -5.35
N LYS A 473 34.10 8.05 -5.54
CA LYS A 473 34.78 9.28 -5.93
C LYS A 473 35.62 9.90 -4.81
N TYR A 474 35.23 9.68 -3.55
CA TYR A 474 35.77 10.42 -2.41
C TYR A 474 36.38 9.56 -1.31
N GLN A 475 36.23 8.24 -1.37
CA GLN A 475 36.81 7.36 -0.36
C GLN A 475 38.33 7.47 -0.29
N ASN A 476 38.88 7.35 0.92
CA ASN A 476 40.30 7.19 1.12
C ASN A 476 40.63 5.70 1.23
N HIS A 477 41.30 5.15 0.21
CA HIS A 477 41.67 3.74 0.15
C HIS A 477 42.68 3.29 1.22
N ASN A 478 43.29 4.22 1.97
CA ASN A 478 44.18 3.89 3.08
C ASN A 478 43.42 3.69 4.40
N LEU A 479 42.15 4.08 4.47
CA LEU A 479 41.34 3.96 5.69
C LEU A 479 40.49 2.69 5.65
N GLU A 480 40.66 1.84 6.67
CA GLU A 480 39.93 0.57 6.78
C GLU A 480 38.42 0.77 6.90
N SER A 481 37.98 1.78 7.68
CA SER A 481 36.57 2.14 7.79
C SER A 481 35.96 2.53 6.44
N HIS A 482 36.74 3.18 5.56
CA HIS A 482 36.26 3.55 4.24
C HIS A 482 36.11 2.36 3.29
N LYS A 483 37.06 1.41 3.34
CA LYS A 483 36.97 0.15 2.59
C LYS A 483 35.75 -0.66 3.02
N LYS A 484 35.47 -0.70 4.33
CA LYS A 484 34.27 -1.35 4.88
C LYS A 484 32.98 -0.68 4.39
N ILE A 485 32.89 0.65 4.40
CA ILE A 485 31.72 1.36 3.85
C ILE A 485 31.55 1.08 2.35
N HIS A 486 32.65 1.03 1.58
CA HIS A 486 32.61 0.67 0.16
C HIS A 486 32.07 -0.74 -0.06
N ALA A 487 32.57 -1.73 0.70
CA ALA A 487 32.08 -3.10 0.66
C ALA A 487 30.60 -3.20 1.06
N TYR A 488 30.17 -2.48 2.09
CA TYR A 488 28.75 -2.36 2.48
C TYR A 488 27.89 -1.85 1.31
N LEU A 489 28.31 -0.75 0.65
CA LEU A 489 27.54 -0.16 -0.45
C LEU A 489 27.46 -1.08 -1.67
N LYS A 490 28.50 -1.86 -1.95
CA LYS A 490 28.50 -2.90 -2.99
C LYS A 490 27.49 -4.00 -2.69
N LEU A 491 27.56 -4.59 -1.49
CA LEU A 491 26.61 -5.62 -1.07
C LEU A 491 25.17 -5.10 -1.07
N ASN A 492 24.97 -3.84 -0.66
CA ASN A 492 23.67 -3.21 -0.67
C ASN A 492 23.10 -3.09 -2.09
N LEU A 493 23.93 -2.68 -3.07
CA LEU A 493 23.54 -2.63 -4.47
C LEU A 493 23.28 -4.02 -5.05
N GLU A 494 24.06 -5.03 -4.66
CA GLU A 494 23.88 -6.43 -5.08
C GLU A 494 22.52 -6.98 -4.61
N ILE A 495 22.13 -6.71 -3.36
CA ILE A 495 20.82 -7.06 -2.80
C ILE A 495 19.68 -6.43 -3.62
N GLU A 496 19.78 -5.14 -3.96
CA GLU A 496 18.78 -4.45 -4.78
C GLU A 496 18.72 -4.97 -6.23
N THR A 497 19.87 -5.40 -6.75
CA THR A 497 19.98 -6.00 -8.09
C THR A 497 19.27 -7.35 -8.11
N MET A 498 19.52 -8.23 -7.15
CA MET A 498 18.79 -9.50 -7.02
C MET A 498 17.27 -9.31 -6.91
N LEU A 499 16.81 -8.34 -6.11
CA LEU A 499 15.37 -8.02 -6.04
C LEU A 499 14.80 -7.48 -7.36
N SER A 500 15.62 -6.89 -8.21
CA SER A 500 15.21 -6.36 -9.51
C SER A 500 15.20 -7.44 -10.59
N ASP A 501 16.20 -8.32 -10.58
CA ASP A 501 16.38 -9.40 -11.56
C ASP A 501 15.30 -10.48 -11.39
N TYR A 502 15.00 -10.87 -10.14
CA TYR A 502 13.99 -11.90 -9.81
C TYR A 502 12.65 -11.30 -9.39
N ARG A 503 12.25 -10.22 -10.06
CA ARG A 503 11.07 -9.43 -9.65
C ARG A 503 9.72 -10.15 -9.83
N GLU A 504 9.66 -11.10 -10.76
CA GLU A 504 8.44 -11.86 -11.10
C GLU A 504 8.36 -13.21 -10.36
N ASP A 505 9.46 -13.61 -9.72
CA ASP A 505 9.58 -14.87 -9.00
C ASP A 505 8.86 -14.82 -7.64
N MET A 506 8.18 -15.92 -7.31
CA MET A 506 7.46 -16.04 -6.03
C MET A 506 8.41 -16.29 -4.86
N ALA A 507 9.62 -16.77 -5.12
CA ALA A 507 10.71 -16.92 -4.18
C ALA A 507 12.03 -16.92 -4.97
N PHE A 508 13.15 -16.60 -4.33
CA PHE A 508 14.43 -16.72 -5.00
C PHE A 508 14.75 -18.20 -5.30
N PRO A 509 15.33 -18.50 -6.48
CA PRO A 509 15.94 -19.81 -6.72
C PRO A 509 16.94 -20.17 -5.62
N PRO A 510 17.12 -21.46 -5.25
CA PRO A 510 17.91 -21.84 -4.09
C PRO A 510 19.30 -21.20 -4.00
N ALA A 511 20.08 -21.24 -5.09
CA ALA A 511 21.41 -20.63 -5.14
C ALA A 511 21.37 -19.11 -4.93
N VAL A 512 20.38 -18.44 -5.52
CA VAL A 512 20.19 -16.98 -5.38
C VAL A 512 19.74 -16.63 -3.98
N ALA A 513 18.88 -17.45 -3.36
CA ALA A 513 18.43 -17.26 -2.00
C ALA A 513 19.61 -17.37 -1.01
N ASP A 514 20.51 -18.33 -1.23
CA ASP A 514 21.73 -18.44 -0.44
C ASP A 514 22.62 -17.22 -0.66
N THR A 515 22.90 -16.80 -1.90
CA THR A 515 23.66 -15.56 -2.17
C THR A 515 23.02 -14.33 -1.51
N PHE A 516 21.70 -14.21 -1.56
CA PHE A 516 20.94 -13.12 -0.93
C PHE A 516 21.09 -13.12 0.59
N GLU A 517 20.99 -14.27 1.25
CA GLU A 517 21.19 -14.41 2.69
C GLU A 517 22.64 -14.08 3.10
N HIS A 518 23.62 -14.56 2.33
CA HIS A 518 25.03 -14.27 2.55
C HIS A 518 25.33 -12.78 2.38
N ALA A 519 24.82 -12.14 1.33
CA ALA A 519 25.02 -10.71 1.10
C ALA A 519 24.40 -9.87 2.22
N CYS A 520 23.17 -10.20 2.65
CA CYS A 520 22.55 -9.53 3.80
C CYS A 520 23.36 -9.70 5.08
N THR A 521 23.83 -10.93 5.35
CA THR A 521 24.62 -11.23 6.55
C THR A 521 25.96 -10.50 6.55
N ALA A 522 26.72 -10.55 5.45
CA ALA A 522 27.99 -9.84 5.30
C ALA A 522 27.80 -8.32 5.43
N MET A 523 26.76 -7.76 4.81
CA MET A 523 26.44 -6.33 4.89
C MET A 523 26.17 -5.90 6.34
N LEU A 524 25.42 -6.70 7.10
CA LEU A 524 25.11 -6.42 8.50
C LEU A 524 26.33 -6.56 9.42
N LEU A 525 27.21 -7.55 9.20
CA LEU A 525 28.46 -7.71 9.94
C LEU A 525 29.41 -6.53 9.71
N ILE A 526 29.53 -6.09 8.45
CA ILE A 526 30.32 -4.90 8.10
C ILE A 526 29.73 -3.66 8.79
N LEU A 527 28.40 -3.48 8.76
CA LEU A 527 27.77 -2.35 9.44
C LEU A 527 28.05 -2.37 10.94
N THR A 528 27.98 -3.53 11.61
CA THR A 528 28.31 -3.62 13.04
C THR A 528 29.73 -3.15 13.29
N SER A 529 30.71 -3.60 12.50
CA SER A 529 32.10 -3.16 12.64
C SER A 529 32.29 -1.66 12.37
N VAL A 530 31.57 -1.09 11.39
CA VAL A 530 31.59 0.35 11.12
C VAL A 530 30.92 1.15 12.25
N ALA A 531 29.82 0.65 12.81
CA ALA A 531 29.13 1.28 13.93
C ALA A 531 29.98 1.29 15.21
N GLU A 532 30.73 0.22 15.46
CA GLU A 532 31.71 0.17 16.56
C GLU A 532 32.83 1.18 16.37
N HIS A 533 33.36 1.33 15.15
CA HIS A 533 34.40 2.31 14.85
C HIS A 533 33.96 3.77 15.08
N PHE A 534 32.69 4.09 14.80
CA PHE A 534 32.15 5.45 14.95
C PHE A 534 31.19 5.61 16.15
N LEU A 535 31.44 4.86 17.23
CA LEU A 535 30.57 4.84 18.41
C LEU A 535 30.58 6.18 19.16
N GLU A 536 31.74 6.83 19.26
CA GLU A 536 31.92 8.09 19.98
C GLU A 536 31.23 9.25 19.24
N GLU A 537 31.39 9.31 17.91
CA GLU A 537 30.76 10.30 17.04
C GLU A 537 29.26 10.08 16.87
N LYS A 538 28.75 8.91 17.27
CA LYS A 538 27.35 8.47 17.08
C LYS A 538 26.93 8.62 15.62
N LEU A 539 27.78 8.13 14.72
CA LEU A 539 27.57 8.31 13.29
C LEU A 539 26.72 7.19 12.69
N PHE A 540 27.01 5.93 13.02
CA PHE A 540 26.33 4.75 12.49
C PHE A 540 25.56 4.01 13.59
N ASN A 541 24.38 3.48 13.27
CA ASN A 541 23.51 2.82 14.23
C ASN A 541 22.96 1.49 13.70
N VAL A 542 22.94 0.47 14.55
CA VAL A 542 22.28 -0.81 14.28
C VAL A 542 20.98 -0.88 15.08
N THR A 543 19.86 -1.06 14.38
CA THR A 543 18.52 -1.17 15.00
C THR A 543 17.95 -2.56 14.83
N GLN A 544 16.91 -2.92 15.59
CA GLN A 544 16.27 -4.23 15.47
C GLN A 544 15.68 -4.50 14.06
N LYS A 545 15.46 -3.45 13.25
CA LYS A 545 15.08 -3.61 11.85
C LYS A 545 16.12 -4.35 11.02
N ALA A 546 17.40 -4.28 11.37
CA ALA A 546 18.46 -5.09 10.78
C ALA A 546 18.27 -6.59 11.07
N HIS A 547 17.85 -6.93 12.29
CA HIS A 547 17.52 -8.31 12.64
C HIS A 547 16.28 -8.82 11.90
N PHE A 548 15.24 -7.99 11.72
CA PHE A 548 14.09 -8.35 10.89
C PHE A 548 14.48 -8.55 9.43
N MET A 549 15.39 -7.73 8.90
CA MET A 549 15.94 -7.92 7.56
C MET A 549 16.65 -9.27 7.40
N GLN A 550 17.35 -9.73 8.43
CA GLN A 550 17.98 -11.06 8.44
C GLN A 550 16.94 -12.21 8.47
N HIS A 551 15.85 -12.06 9.21
CA HIS A 551 14.72 -13.00 9.11
C HIS A 551 14.12 -13.04 7.70
N ILE A 552 13.96 -11.89 7.05
CA ILE A 552 13.46 -11.83 5.68
C ILE A 552 14.43 -12.52 4.71
N SER A 553 15.74 -12.31 4.85
CA SER A 553 16.72 -12.95 3.97
C SER A 553 16.71 -14.48 4.11
N MET A 554 16.55 -15.01 5.33
CA MET A 554 16.40 -16.46 5.56
C MET A 554 15.15 -17.05 4.90
N LEU A 555 14.03 -16.31 4.91
CA LEU A 555 12.75 -16.74 4.34
C LEU A 555 12.62 -16.48 2.84
N ALA A 556 13.56 -15.75 2.23
CA ALA A 556 13.50 -15.36 0.82
C ALA A 556 13.54 -16.56 -0.15
N ARG A 557 14.04 -17.71 0.31
CA ARG A 557 13.99 -19.02 -0.38
C ARG A 557 12.58 -19.59 -0.53
N PHE A 558 11.62 -19.13 0.29
CA PHE A 558 10.24 -19.61 0.29
C PHE A 558 9.26 -18.57 -0.24
N LEU A 559 9.52 -17.31 0.04
CA LEU A 559 8.68 -16.20 -0.38
C LEU A 559 9.54 -14.97 -0.67
N SER A 560 9.40 -14.43 -1.88
CA SER A 560 10.12 -13.24 -2.32
C SER A 560 9.82 -12.06 -1.39
N PRO A 561 10.84 -11.28 -0.96
CA PRO A 561 10.62 -10.06 -0.18
C PRO A 561 9.70 -9.04 -0.87
N ARG A 562 9.52 -9.14 -2.19
CA ARG A 562 8.59 -8.32 -2.98
C ARG A 562 7.13 -8.72 -2.84
N LEU A 563 6.84 -9.91 -2.34
CA LEU A 563 5.48 -10.34 -2.03
C LEU A 563 5.08 -10.00 -0.59
N THR A 564 6.04 -9.60 0.25
CA THR A 564 5.81 -9.22 1.65
C THR A 564 6.11 -7.76 1.95
N TRP A 565 6.59 -6.98 0.97
CA TRP A 565 6.81 -5.54 1.18
C TRP A 565 5.50 -4.73 1.17
N CYS A 566 5.45 -3.63 1.90
CA CYS A 566 4.19 -2.88 2.08
C CYS A 566 3.91 -1.78 1.05
N PHE A 567 4.61 -1.70 -0.10
CA PHE A 567 4.36 -0.64 -1.10
C PHE A 567 2.91 -0.60 -1.61
N CYS A 568 2.32 -1.76 -1.93
CA CYS A 568 0.92 -1.85 -2.34
C CYS A 568 -0.04 -1.53 -1.18
N GLY A 569 0.33 -1.92 0.04
CA GLY A 569 -0.39 -1.57 1.26
C GLY A 569 -0.45 -0.05 1.47
N GLU A 570 0.69 0.63 1.33
CA GLU A 570 0.81 2.09 1.49
C GLU A 570 0.03 2.87 0.42
N ASP A 571 0.06 2.40 -0.84
CA ASP A 571 -0.77 2.97 -1.90
C ASP A 571 -2.27 2.75 -1.64
N MET A 572 -2.63 1.58 -1.11
CA MET A 572 -4.02 1.27 -0.76
C MET A 572 -4.53 2.19 0.36
N GLN A 573 -3.75 2.34 1.43
CA GLN A 573 -4.05 3.27 2.52
C GLN A 573 -4.25 4.70 2.01
N ARG A 574 -3.35 5.19 1.14
CA ARG A 574 -3.48 6.54 0.57
C ARG A 574 -4.77 6.70 -0.22
N ARG A 575 -5.16 5.69 -1.01
CA ARG A 575 -6.44 5.69 -1.76
C ARG A 575 -7.64 5.71 -0.82
N ILE A 576 -7.63 4.87 0.20
CA ILE A 576 -8.70 4.81 1.21
C ILE A 576 -8.77 6.11 2.00
N SER A 577 -7.65 6.73 2.35
CA SER A 577 -7.61 8.05 3.00
C SER A 577 -8.25 9.13 2.14
N HIS A 578 -7.90 9.21 0.85
CA HIS A 578 -8.53 10.16 -0.07
C HIS A 578 -10.05 9.92 -0.20
N LEU A 579 -10.48 8.66 -0.31
CA LEU A 579 -11.89 8.32 -0.40
C LEU A 579 -12.64 8.63 0.91
N CYS A 580 -12.03 8.31 2.06
CA CYS A 580 -12.59 8.57 3.38
C CYS A 580 -12.74 10.06 3.65
N LYS A 581 -11.73 10.87 3.26
CA LYS A 581 -11.80 12.33 3.35
C LYS A 581 -13.01 12.89 2.58
N ALA A 582 -13.36 12.31 1.44
CA ALA A 582 -14.55 12.70 0.68
C ALA A 582 -15.87 12.18 1.29
N CYS A 583 -15.82 11.33 2.32
CA CYS A 583 -16.98 10.77 3.02
C CYS A 583 -17.25 11.40 4.38
N VAL A 584 -16.26 12.05 5.01
CA VAL A 584 -16.43 12.69 6.33
C VAL A 584 -17.12 14.06 6.29
N ASN A 585 -17.18 14.71 5.13
CA ASN A 585 -17.87 16.00 5.01
C ASN A 585 -19.36 15.84 5.34
N GLY A 586 -19.81 16.49 6.41
CA GLY A 586 -21.20 16.45 6.89
C GLY A 586 -21.61 15.15 7.60
N GLN A 587 -20.66 14.28 7.97
CA GLN A 587 -20.95 13.03 8.70
C GLN A 587 -20.03 12.84 9.90
N GLN A 588 -20.53 12.15 10.92
CA GLN A 588 -19.67 11.71 12.02
C GLN A 588 -18.72 10.61 11.53
N PRO A 589 -17.50 10.51 12.09
CA PRO A 589 -16.53 9.47 11.71
C PRO A 589 -17.11 8.04 11.78
N SER A 590 -18.00 7.78 12.74
CA SER A 590 -18.72 6.50 12.90
C SER A 590 -19.54 6.09 11.67
N GLN A 591 -20.12 7.07 10.95
CA GLN A 591 -21.00 6.86 9.79
C GLN A 591 -20.22 6.84 8.46
N SER A 592 -19.03 7.45 8.44
CA SER A 592 -18.22 7.64 7.23
C SER A 592 -17.77 6.33 6.57
N VAL A 593 -17.61 5.25 7.34
CA VAL A 593 -17.10 3.95 6.84
C VAL A 593 -18.11 3.26 5.93
N LEU A 594 -19.41 3.32 6.24
CA LEU A 594 -20.47 2.75 5.38
C LEU A 594 -20.56 3.48 4.04
N LYS A 595 -20.46 4.82 4.08
CA LYS A 595 -20.42 5.65 2.87
C LYS A 595 -19.16 5.38 2.04
N LEU A 596 -18.01 5.21 2.71
CA LEU A 596 -16.76 4.81 2.07
C LEU A 596 -16.90 3.48 1.35
N ILE A 597 -17.47 2.45 1.99
CA ILE A 597 -17.66 1.14 1.39
C ILE A 597 -18.57 1.23 0.17
N ALA A 598 -19.70 1.96 0.25
CA ALA A 598 -20.60 2.12 -0.89
C ALA A 598 -19.87 2.71 -2.11
N ARG A 599 -19.05 3.75 -1.91
CA ARG A 599 -18.26 4.35 -2.99
C ARG A 599 -17.10 3.46 -3.45
N TYR A 600 -16.44 2.74 -2.55
CA TYR A 600 -15.37 1.81 -2.88
C TYR A 600 -15.91 0.66 -3.75
N ARG A 601 -17.06 0.08 -3.41
CA ARG A 601 -17.73 -0.96 -4.21
C ARG A 601 -18.00 -0.50 -5.63
N LEU A 602 -18.53 0.71 -5.80
CA LEU A 602 -18.75 1.30 -7.12
C LEU A 602 -17.44 1.50 -7.89
N GLY A 603 -16.44 2.14 -7.25
CA GLY A 603 -15.16 2.41 -7.89
C GLY A 603 -14.42 1.13 -8.30
N LEU A 604 -14.44 0.11 -7.43
CA LEU A 604 -13.85 -1.19 -7.71
C LEU A 604 -14.59 -1.92 -8.83
N HIS A 605 -15.93 -1.92 -8.81
CA HIS A 605 -16.73 -2.52 -9.87
C HIS A 605 -16.42 -1.91 -11.24
N LEU A 606 -16.39 -0.58 -11.33
CA LEU A 606 -16.05 0.12 -12.58
C LEU A 606 -14.63 -0.23 -13.06
N THR A 607 -13.68 -0.34 -12.13
CA THR A 607 -12.30 -0.75 -12.45
C THR A 607 -12.28 -2.19 -13.00
N PHE A 608 -13.02 -3.11 -12.40
CA PHE A 608 -13.06 -4.50 -12.87
C PHE A 608 -13.78 -4.67 -14.21
N MET A 609 -14.77 -3.83 -14.51
CA MET A 609 -15.46 -3.84 -15.80
C MET A 609 -14.60 -3.29 -16.94
N GLU A 610 -13.56 -2.48 -16.66
CA GLU A 610 -12.59 -2.05 -17.68
C GLU A 610 -11.62 -3.19 -18.07
N ASP A 611 -11.40 -4.15 -17.15
CA ASP A 611 -10.50 -5.31 -17.29
C ASP A 611 -11.24 -6.61 -17.68
N SER A 612 -12.57 -6.58 -17.79
CA SER A 612 -13.43 -7.72 -18.19
C SER A 612 -13.71 -7.68 -19.68
#